data_AF-A0A482ZHB3-F1
#
_entry.id   AF-A0A482ZHB3-F1
#
_cell.length_a   1.000
_cell.length_b   1.000
_cell.length_c   1.000
_cell.angle_alpha   90.00
_cell.angle_beta   90.00
_cell.angle_gamma   90.00
#
_symmetry.space_group_name_H-M   'P 1'
#
loop_
_entity.id
_entity.type
_entity.pdbx_description
1 polymer ?
#
loop_
_entity_poly.entity_id
_entity_poly.type
_entity_poly.pdbx_seq_one_letter_code
_entity_poly.pdbx_strand_id
1 'polypeptide(L)'
;MEKAAAHAAHSPVGILFGSESRGLTNNQLERCHHLVRIPVAGEFASLNLAAAVMVMLYELRGSLLSKQEVSPTSARQISANEPLATVADMQNFYHHLQQVLKRIAFSDGRSTKLQRKLVRLFNRAQPYEQEIKMLRGVLAAIESKVALPERCCNPAHLTNNRAINK
;
A
#
# COMPACT_ATOMS: atom_id res chain seq x y z
N MET A 1 1.97 -13.87 15.59
CA MET A 1 1.90 -12.47 16.08
C MET A 1 3.22 -11.72 16.07
N GLU A 2 4.31 -12.40 15.69
CA GLU A 2 5.67 -11.87 15.64
C GLU A 2 5.86 -10.55 14.88
N LYS A 3 5.27 -10.41 13.69
CA LYS A 3 5.35 -9.14 12.92
C LYS A 3 4.72 -7.97 13.67
N ALA A 4 3.56 -8.16 14.31
CA ALA A 4 2.91 -7.12 15.09
C ALA A 4 3.79 -6.72 16.29
N ALA A 5 4.37 -7.69 17.00
CA ALA A 5 5.32 -7.44 18.08
C ALA A 5 6.58 -6.70 17.61
N ALA A 6 7.09 -6.99 16.41
CA ALA A 6 8.25 -6.30 15.85
C ALA A 6 7.98 -4.83 15.47
N HIS A 7 6.81 -4.53 14.92
CA HIS A 7 6.43 -3.17 14.57
C HIS A 7 6.10 -2.34 15.81
N ALA A 8 5.50 -2.95 16.84
CA ALA A 8 5.14 -2.27 18.09
C ALA A 8 6.33 -1.64 18.83
N ALA A 9 7.56 -2.08 18.55
CA ALA A 9 8.78 -1.48 19.10
C ALA A 9 9.13 -0.12 18.47
N HIS A 10 8.61 0.19 17.28
CA HIS A 10 8.97 1.38 16.50
C HIS A 10 7.77 2.28 16.18
N SER A 11 6.56 1.73 16.11
CA SER A 11 5.35 2.48 15.80
C SER A 11 4.09 1.85 16.42
N PRO A 12 3.01 2.62 16.66
CA PRO A 12 1.75 2.09 17.17
C PRO A 12 1.17 1.02 16.24
N VAL A 13 0.76 -0.12 16.80
CA VAL A 13 0.13 -1.23 16.07
C VAL A 13 -1.32 -1.39 16.54
N GLY A 14 -2.26 -1.41 15.59
CA GLY A 14 -3.67 -1.69 15.84
C GLY A 14 -4.04 -3.12 15.45
N ILE A 15 -4.75 -3.83 16.32
CA ILE A 15 -5.38 -5.12 16.01
C ILE A 15 -6.88 -4.90 15.93
N LEU A 16 -7.46 -5.18 14.75
CA LEU A 16 -8.89 -4.97 14.50
C LEU A 16 -9.64 -6.30 14.64
N PHE A 17 -10.72 -6.27 15.40
CA PHE A 17 -11.67 -7.37 15.50
C PHE A 17 -13.01 -6.95 14.90
N GLY A 18 -13.68 -7.89 14.24
CA GLY A 18 -15.00 -7.68 13.67
C GLY A 18 -16.12 -7.88 14.68
N SER A 19 -17.34 -7.51 14.29
CA SER A 19 -18.53 -7.89 15.08
C SER A 19 -18.73 -9.40 15.08
N GLU A 20 -19.28 -9.96 16.16
CA GLU A 20 -19.47 -11.43 16.29
C GLU A 20 -20.35 -12.02 15.18
N SER A 21 -21.38 -11.27 14.75
CA SER A 21 -22.33 -11.73 13.74
C SER A 21 -21.90 -11.51 12.29
N ARG A 22 -21.12 -10.45 12.00
CA ARG A 22 -20.78 -10.04 10.62
C ARG A 22 -19.29 -9.95 10.32
N GLY A 23 -18.43 -10.09 11.33
CA GLY A 23 -16.99 -9.91 11.19
C GLY A 23 -16.60 -8.48 10.79
N LEU A 24 -15.46 -8.37 10.09
CA LEU A 24 -14.98 -7.13 9.47
C LEU A 24 -15.55 -7.02 8.05
N THR A 25 -15.92 -5.82 7.65
CA THR A 25 -16.33 -5.54 6.26
C THR A 25 -15.14 -5.66 5.31
N ASN A 26 -15.40 -5.95 4.03
CA ASN A 26 -14.36 -5.98 3.01
C ASN A 26 -13.55 -4.68 2.94
N ASN A 27 -14.19 -3.53 3.14
CA ASN A 27 -13.51 -2.23 3.17
C ASN A 27 -12.53 -2.14 4.35
N GLN A 28 -12.91 -2.62 5.54
CA GLN A 28 -12.01 -2.69 6.70
C GLN A 28 -10.85 -3.65 6.45
N LEU A 29 -11.13 -4.84 5.90
CA LEU A 29 -10.10 -5.85 5.57
C LEU A 29 -9.07 -5.32 4.56
N GLU A 30 -9.52 -4.54 3.57
CA GLU A 30 -8.63 -3.93 2.55
C GLU A 30 -7.69 -2.88 3.12
N ARG A 31 -8.01 -2.29 4.27
CA ARG A 31 -7.14 -1.32 4.97
C ARG A 31 -6.12 -1.98 5.90
N CYS A 32 -6.27 -3.27 6.20
CA CYS A 32 -5.34 -3.98 7.06
C CYS A 32 -4.07 -4.38 6.29
N HIS A 33 -2.91 -4.25 6.94
CA HIS A 33 -1.62 -4.71 6.39
C HIS A 33 -1.50 -6.23 6.40
N HIS A 34 -2.07 -6.87 7.41
CA HIS A 34 -2.05 -8.32 7.59
C HIS A 34 -3.43 -8.82 7.99
N LEU A 35 -3.77 -10.01 7.49
CA LEU A 35 -4.97 -10.74 7.87
C LEU A 35 -4.54 -11.99 8.62
N VAL A 36 -5.12 -12.20 9.80
CA VAL A 36 -4.82 -13.35 10.66
C VAL A 36 -6.10 -14.15 10.82
N ARG A 37 -5.99 -15.48 10.70
CA ARG A 37 -7.07 -16.42 10.95
C ARG A 37 -6.63 -17.38 12.04
N ILE A 38 -7.44 -17.52 13.09
CA ILE A 38 -7.24 -18.54 14.11
C ILE A 38 -7.65 -19.88 13.49
N PRO A 39 -6.78 -20.92 13.51
CA PRO A 39 -7.18 -22.24 13.04
C PRO A 39 -8.23 -22.82 14.00
N VAL A 40 -9.33 -23.32 13.45
CA VAL A 40 -10.43 -23.95 14.19
C VAL A 40 -10.79 -25.25 13.48
N ALA A 41 -11.01 -26.31 14.23
CA ALA A 41 -11.43 -27.60 13.67
C ALA A 41 -12.96 -27.68 13.54
N GLY A 42 -13.44 -28.41 12.53
CA GLY A 42 -14.86 -28.73 12.34
C GLY A 42 -15.66 -27.74 11.47
N GLU A 43 -16.94 -28.02 11.31
CA GLU A 43 -17.86 -27.28 10.42
C GLU A 43 -18.27 -25.91 10.97
N PHE A 44 -18.17 -25.68 12.28
CA PHE A 44 -18.49 -24.42 12.94
C PHE A 44 -17.22 -23.59 13.20
N ALA A 45 -16.65 -23.03 12.14
CA ALA A 45 -15.41 -22.25 12.19
C ALA A 45 -15.59 -20.80 12.67
N SER A 46 -16.38 -20.58 13.72
CA SER A 46 -16.56 -19.26 14.34
C SER A 46 -16.28 -19.34 15.84
N LEU A 47 -15.26 -18.62 16.30
CA LEU A 47 -15.03 -18.42 17.72
C LEU A 47 -15.87 -17.25 18.20
N ASN A 48 -16.35 -17.33 19.44
CA ASN A 48 -16.81 -16.14 20.15
C ASN A 48 -15.71 -15.07 20.15
N LEU A 49 -16.12 -13.81 20.05
CA LEU A 49 -15.20 -12.68 19.96
C LEU A 49 -14.21 -12.61 21.13
N ALA A 50 -14.66 -12.84 22.37
CA ALA A 50 -13.79 -12.82 23.54
C ALA A 50 -12.73 -13.92 23.49
N ALA A 51 -13.09 -15.13 23.03
CA ALA A 51 -12.14 -16.23 22.86
C ALA A 51 -11.10 -15.91 21.77
N ALA A 52 -11.54 -15.33 20.65
CA ALA A 52 -10.63 -14.89 19.59
C ALA A 52 -9.66 -13.81 20.08
N VAL A 53 -10.14 -12.83 20.84
CA VAL A 53 -9.29 -11.79 21.46
C VAL A 53 -8.28 -12.42 22.41
N MET A 54 -8.71 -13.32 23.29
CA MET A 54 -7.85 -13.99 24.26
C MET A 54 -6.71 -14.75 23.60
N VAL A 55 -7.01 -15.57 22.58
CA VAL A 55 -5.98 -16.31 21.82
C VAL A 55 -4.98 -15.36 21.17
N MET A 56 -5.46 -14.28 20.56
CA MET A 56 -4.60 -13.31 19.87
C MET A 56 -3.68 -12.56 20.83
N LEU A 57 -4.17 -12.20 22.03
CA LEU A 57 -3.36 -11.58 23.07
C LEU A 57 -2.35 -12.56 23.68
N TYR A 58 -2.72 -13.83 23.87
CA TYR A 58 -1.81 -14.88 24.32
C TYR A 58 -0.63 -15.06 23.37
N GLU A 59 -0.90 -15.20 22.07
CA GLU A 59 0.12 -15.30 21.02
C GLU A 59 1.01 -14.06 20.92
N LEU A 60 0.42 -12.87 21.09
CA LEU A 60 1.17 -11.62 21.12
C LEU A 60 2.10 -11.57 22.33
N ARG A 61 1.62 -11.95 23.52
CA ARG A 61 2.42 -11.99 24.75
C ARG A 61 3.59 -12.96 24.61
N GLY A 62 3.36 -14.15 24.05
CA GLY A 62 4.42 -15.12 23.75
C GLY A 62 5.48 -14.52 22.82
N SER A 63 5.06 -13.88 21.73
CA SER A 63 5.98 -13.23 20.77
C SER A 63 6.83 -12.12 21.41
N LEU A 64 6.28 -11.39 22.39
CA LEU A 64 7.01 -10.35 23.12
C LEU A 64 8.02 -10.94 24.11
N LEU A 65 7.69 -12.05 24.76
CA LEU A 65 8.58 -12.75 25.69
C LEU A 65 9.76 -13.40 24.96
N SER A 66 9.52 -14.09 23.83
CA SER A 66 10.58 -14.75 23.06
C SER A 66 11.63 -13.77 22.51
N LYS A 67 11.26 -12.51 22.29
CA LYS A 67 12.21 -11.45 21.88
C LYS A 67 13.12 -10.96 23.00
N GLN A 68 12.75 -11.21 24.26
CA GLN A 68 13.53 -10.78 25.41
C GLN A 68 14.73 -11.71 25.67
N GLU A 69 14.74 -12.90 25.05
CA GLU A 69 15.78 -13.93 25.25
C GLU A 69 16.79 -14.06 24.10
N VAL A 70 16.57 -13.38 22.96
CA VAL A 70 17.43 -13.54 21.77
C VAL A 70 18.13 -12.22 21.44
N SER A 71 19.43 -12.14 21.71
CA SER A 71 20.31 -11.08 21.21
C SER A 71 20.21 -10.99 19.68
N PRO A 72 20.16 -9.78 19.09
CA PRO A 72 19.78 -9.62 17.69
C PRO A 72 20.89 -10.13 16.78
N THR A 73 20.74 -11.34 16.23
CA THR A 73 21.66 -11.86 15.21
C THR A 73 21.19 -11.43 13.82
N SER A 74 22.15 -10.88 13.09
CA SER A 74 22.10 -10.18 11.82
C SER A 74 21.37 -10.86 10.66
N ALA A 75 20.45 -10.14 10.02
CA ALA A 75 20.13 -10.28 8.59
C ALA A 75 19.41 -9.06 7.94
N ARG A 76 19.24 -7.93 8.64
CA ARG A 76 18.63 -6.70 8.07
C ARG A 76 19.34 -5.43 8.53
N GLN A 77 20.67 -5.45 8.56
CA GLN A 77 21.49 -4.34 9.08
C GLN A 77 21.77 -3.22 8.08
N ILE A 78 21.23 -3.23 6.86
CA ILE A 78 21.43 -2.12 5.91
C ILE A 78 20.51 -0.92 6.24
N SER A 79 19.43 -1.09 7.01
CA SER A 79 18.42 -0.03 7.21
C SER A 79 17.89 0.04 8.65
N ALA A 80 18.73 -0.19 9.65
CA ALA A 80 18.29 -0.20 11.06
C ALA A 80 17.80 1.19 11.57
N ASN A 81 18.01 2.26 10.79
CA ASN A 81 17.71 3.63 11.21
C ASN A 81 16.75 4.37 10.26
N GLU A 82 16.18 3.69 9.28
CA GLU A 82 15.31 4.32 8.30
C GLU A 82 13.83 4.06 8.66
N PRO A 83 13.02 5.11 8.87
CA PRO A 83 11.63 4.93 9.28
C PRO A 83 10.82 4.30 8.13
N LEU A 84 9.96 3.34 8.50
CA LEU A 84 8.93 2.82 7.60
C LEU A 84 7.99 3.95 7.18
N ALA A 85 7.50 3.89 5.94
CA ALA A 85 6.54 4.87 5.45
C ALA A 85 5.29 4.91 6.34
N THR A 86 4.87 6.12 6.71
CA THR A 86 3.68 6.29 7.55
C THR A 86 2.42 5.92 6.76
N VAL A 87 1.32 5.65 7.48
CA VAL A 87 0.01 5.41 6.84
C VAL A 87 -0.40 6.60 5.96
N ALA A 88 -0.08 7.84 6.38
CA ALA A 88 -0.36 9.04 5.62
C ALA A 88 0.47 9.09 4.31
N ASP A 89 1.77 8.76 4.37
CA ASP A 89 2.62 8.70 3.18
C ASP A 89 2.11 7.69 2.16
N MET A 90 1.73 6.51 2.64
CA MET A 90 1.16 5.44 1.82
C MET A 90 -0.14 5.89 1.15
N GLN A 91 -1.05 6.51 1.90
CA GLN A 91 -2.32 7.04 1.35
C GLN A 91 -2.08 8.10 0.28
N ASN A 92 -1.18 9.06 0.54
CA ASN A 92 -0.80 10.10 -0.42
C ASN A 92 -0.17 9.50 -1.68
N PHE A 93 0.68 8.49 -1.53
CA PHE A 93 1.26 7.74 -2.64
C PHE A 93 0.18 7.05 -3.48
N TYR A 94 -0.75 6.32 -2.87
CA TYR A 94 -1.83 5.64 -3.60
C TYR A 94 -2.72 6.61 -4.36
N HIS A 95 -3.04 7.76 -3.76
CA HIS A 95 -3.81 8.81 -4.42
C HIS A 95 -3.07 9.34 -5.65
N HIS A 96 -1.79 9.71 -5.50
CA HIS A 96 -0.97 10.20 -6.60
C HIS A 96 -0.81 9.15 -7.71
N LEU A 97 -0.55 7.90 -7.36
CA LEU A 97 -0.45 6.79 -8.30
C LEU A 97 -1.74 6.63 -9.12
N GLN A 98 -2.90 6.67 -8.46
CA GLN A 98 -4.19 6.58 -9.13
C GLN A 98 -4.43 7.73 -10.10
N GLN A 99 -4.06 8.96 -9.74
CA GLN A 99 -4.17 10.13 -10.61
C GLN A 99 -3.31 9.96 -11.87
N VAL A 100 -2.04 9.56 -11.71
CA VAL A 100 -1.12 9.36 -12.84
C VAL A 100 -1.60 8.22 -13.75
N LEU A 101 -2.00 7.08 -13.18
CA LEU A 101 -2.50 5.94 -13.97
C LEU A 101 -3.76 6.29 -14.78
N LYS A 102 -4.62 7.18 -14.25
CA LYS A 102 -5.78 7.70 -14.98
C LYS A 102 -5.34 8.64 -16.10
N ARG A 103 -4.35 9.49 -15.85
CA ARG A 103 -3.85 10.49 -16.81
C ARG A 103 -3.17 9.85 -18.02
N ILE A 104 -2.45 8.74 -17.83
CA ILE A 104 -1.81 7.98 -18.91
C ILE A 104 -2.75 6.98 -19.60
N ALA A 105 -4.06 7.00 -19.29
CA ALA A 105 -5.05 6.06 -19.81
C ALA A 105 -4.74 4.58 -19.58
N PHE A 106 -3.92 4.23 -18.57
CA PHE A 106 -3.66 2.84 -18.19
C PHE A 106 -4.87 2.22 -17.45
N SER A 107 -5.64 3.06 -16.77
CA SER A 107 -6.85 2.65 -16.06
C SER A 107 -7.90 3.76 -16.15
N ASP A 108 -9.13 3.40 -16.46
CA ASP A 108 -10.27 4.34 -16.51
C ASP A 108 -10.69 4.85 -15.12
N GLY A 109 -9.94 4.52 -14.06
CA GLY A 109 -10.25 4.85 -12.67
C GLY A 109 -11.41 4.04 -12.07
N ARG A 110 -12.12 3.24 -12.87
CA ARG A 110 -13.24 2.39 -12.42
C ARG A 110 -12.80 1.02 -11.90
N SER A 111 -11.57 0.59 -12.22
CA SER A 111 -11.08 -0.73 -11.83
C SER A 111 -10.63 -0.76 -10.37
N THR A 112 -11.58 -1.00 -9.47
CA THR A 112 -11.31 -1.23 -8.04
C THR A 112 -10.41 -2.46 -7.82
N LYS A 113 -10.37 -3.41 -8.76
CA LYS A 113 -9.51 -4.60 -8.69
C LYS A 113 -8.02 -4.26 -8.78
N LEU A 114 -7.65 -3.37 -9.71
CA LEU A 114 -6.26 -2.94 -9.87
C LEU A 114 -5.77 -2.20 -8.62
N GLN A 115 -6.57 -1.25 -8.12
CA GLN A 115 -6.25 -0.48 -6.91
C GLN A 115 -6.02 -1.39 -5.71
N ARG A 116 -6.92 -2.35 -5.47
CA ARG A 116 -6.76 -3.32 -4.38
C ARG A 116 -5.48 -4.14 -4.52
N LYS A 117 -5.12 -4.57 -5.74
CA LYS A 117 -3.89 -5.34 -5.98
C LYS A 117 -2.65 -4.49 -5.69
N LEU A 118 -2.64 -3.21 -6.09
CA LEU A 118 -1.55 -2.29 -5.80
C LEU A 118 -1.41 -2.03 -4.29
N VAL A 119 -2.52 -1.73 -3.60
CA VAL A 119 -2.52 -1.54 -2.14
C VAL A 119 -1.98 -2.78 -1.42
N ARG A 120 -2.44 -3.98 -1.80
CA ARG A 120 -1.92 -5.24 -1.22
C ARG A 120 -0.44 -5.46 -1.50
N LEU A 121 0.02 -5.14 -2.71
CA LEU A 121 1.43 -5.28 -3.10
C LEU A 121 2.34 -4.42 -2.22
N PHE A 122 2.02 -3.13 -2.10
CA PHE A 122 2.87 -2.18 -1.36
C PHE A 122 2.73 -2.33 0.16
N ASN A 123 1.54 -2.64 0.69
CA ASN A 123 1.39 -2.95 2.11
C ASN A 123 2.20 -4.19 2.52
N ARG A 124 2.35 -5.18 1.63
CA ARG A 124 3.19 -6.36 1.86
C ARG A 124 4.68 -6.04 1.78
N ALA A 125 5.08 -5.12 0.91
CA ALA A 125 6.47 -4.73 0.73
C ALA A 125 7.04 -3.99 1.95
N GLN A 126 6.19 -3.29 2.71
CA GLN A 126 6.56 -2.47 3.87
C GLN A 126 7.70 -1.48 3.54
N PRO A 127 7.45 -0.57 2.58
CA PRO A 127 8.49 0.35 2.10
C PRO A 127 8.88 1.39 3.16
N TYR A 128 10.11 1.86 3.07
CA TYR A 128 10.65 2.97 3.85
C TYR A 128 10.12 4.31 3.33
N GLU A 129 10.17 5.34 4.17
CA GLU A 129 9.77 6.69 3.77
C GLU A 129 10.51 7.19 2.52
N GLN A 130 11.82 6.94 2.44
CA GLN A 130 12.63 7.39 1.29
C GLN A 130 12.20 6.69 0.00
N GLU A 131 11.87 5.41 0.05
CA GLU A 131 11.39 4.65 -1.12
C GLU A 131 10.06 5.23 -1.62
N ILE A 132 9.14 5.57 -0.72
CA ILE A 132 7.88 6.22 -1.09
C ILE A 132 8.11 7.63 -1.66
N LYS A 133 9.03 8.41 -1.07
CA LYS A 133 9.40 9.73 -1.62
C LYS A 133 9.99 9.61 -3.02
N MET A 134 10.88 8.64 -3.25
CA MET A 134 11.45 8.35 -4.57
C MET A 134 10.37 7.94 -5.58
N LEU A 135 9.48 7.00 -5.21
CA LEU A 135 8.38 6.57 -6.07
C LEU A 135 7.42 7.71 -6.41
N ARG A 136 7.11 8.59 -5.45
CA ARG A 136 6.31 9.80 -5.74
C ARG A 136 7.05 10.77 -6.67
N GLY A 137 8.38 10.87 -6.57
CA GLY A 137 9.20 11.63 -7.51
C GLY A 137 9.12 11.08 -8.94
N VAL A 138 9.18 9.76 -9.11
CA VAL A 138 8.99 9.10 -10.41
C VAL A 138 7.60 9.42 -10.99
N LEU A 139 6.55 9.34 -10.17
CA LEU A 139 5.19 9.69 -10.59
C LEU A 139 5.07 11.16 -11.03
N ALA A 140 5.69 12.08 -10.28
CA ALA A 140 5.71 13.50 -10.65
C ALA A 140 6.45 13.75 -11.97
N ALA A 141 7.56 13.04 -12.21
CA ALA A 141 8.29 13.11 -13.47
C ALA A 141 7.45 12.62 -14.66
N ILE A 142 6.72 11.49 -14.49
CA ILE A 142 5.79 11.00 -15.50
C ILE A 142 4.69 12.03 -15.77
N GLU A 143 4.07 12.57 -14.72
CA GLU A 143 3.02 13.58 -14.86
C GLU A 143 3.50 14.82 -15.61
N SER A 144 4.73 15.28 -15.34
CA SER A 144 5.33 16.43 -16.02
C SER A 144 5.46 16.23 -17.54
N LYS A 145 5.72 14.99 -17.98
CA LYS A 145 5.86 14.62 -19.40
C LYS A 145 4.51 14.43 -20.07
N VAL A 146 3.52 13.90 -19.36
CA VAL A 146 2.14 13.72 -19.86
C VAL A 146 1.41 15.06 -19.95
N ALA A 147 1.80 16.05 -19.14
CA ALA A 147 1.26 17.41 -19.16
C ALA A 147 1.80 18.29 -20.30
N LEU A 148 2.72 17.80 -21.13
CA LEU A 148 3.14 18.46 -22.36
C LEU A 148 2.28 17.93 -23.52
N PRO A 149 1.10 18.51 -23.82
CA PRO A 149 0.46 18.26 -25.09
C PRO A 149 1.39 18.79 -26.18
N GLU A 150 1.44 18.06 -27.30
CA GLU A 150 2.17 18.42 -28.50
C GLU A 150 1.99 19.91 -28.87
N ARG A 151 2.96 20.74 -28.50
CA ARG A 151 3.11 22.12 -28.99
C ARG A 151 4.33 22.23 -29.90
N CYS A 152 4.48 21.26 -30.79
CA CYS A 152 5.39 21.37 -31.92
C CYS A 152 4.69 20.88 -33.20
N CYS A 153 3.61 21.58 -33.59
CA CYS A 153 3.27 21.77 -35.00
C CYS A 153 2.30 22.95 -35.08
N ASN A 154 2.86 24.16 -35.19
CA ASN A 154 2.11 25.35 -35.55
C ASN A 154 2.09 25.44 -37.10
N PRO A 155 0.96 25.27 -37.80
CA PRO A 155 0.90 25.39 -39.25
C PRO A 155 0.77 26.87 -39.64
N ALA A 156 1.74 27.70 -39.24
CA ALA A 156 1.77 29.14 -39.56
C ALA A 156 2.70 29.49 -40.74
N HIS A 157 3.16 28.49 -41.52
CA HIS A 157 3.92 28.69 -42.75
C HIS A 157 3.35 27.85 -43.88
N LEU A 158 2.13 28.17 -44.33
CA LEU A 158 1.64 27.86 -45.68
C LEU A 158 0.75 29.03 -46.15
N THR A 159 1.25 30.25 -46.00
CA THR A 159 0.75 31.38 -46.78
C THR A 159 1.45 31.38 -48.13
N ASN A 160 0.67 31.01 -49.15
CA ASN A 160 0.60 31.68 -50.44
C ASN A 160 1.91 31.93 -51.20
N ASN A 161 2.22 31.11 -52.23
CA ASN A 161 2.54 31.67 -53.55
C ASN A 161 2.51 30.66 -54.72
N ARG A 162 1.97 31.16 -55.84
CA ARG A 162 2.12 30.74 -57.25
C ARG A 162 1.48 29.45 -57.78
N ALA A 163 0.32 29.65 -58.42
CA ALA A 163 0.13 29.60 -59.88
C ALA A 163 1.01 28.65 -60.74
N ILE A 164 0.31 28.04 -61.72
CA ILE A 164 0.73 27.57 -63.06
C ILE A 164 0.57 26.05 -63.28
N ASN A 165 -0.30 25.73 -64.26
CA ASN A 165 -0.54 24.47 -65.00
C ASN A 165 -1.71 23.57 -64.54
N LYS A 166 -2.93 23.86 -65.02
CA LYS A 166 -3.53 23.25 -66.23
C LYS A 166 -4.87 23.91 -66.55
#